data_AF-A0A2H9QH09-F1
#
_entry.id   AF-A0A2H9QH09-F1
#
_cell.length_a   1.000
_cell.length_b   1.000
_cell.length_c   1.000
_cell.angle_alpha   90.00
_cell.angle_beta   90.00
_cell.angle_gamma   90.00
#
_symmetry.space_group_name_H-M   'P 1'
#
loop_
_entity.id
_entity.type
_entity.pdbx_description
1 polymer ?
#
loop_
_entity_poly.entity_id
_entity_poly.type
_entity_poly.pdbx_seq_one_letter_code
_entity_poly.pdbx_strand_id
1 'polypeptide(L)'
;MYNDGTGSFGGKTDYSTGTSSWDVDLGDFNNDNYIDMAVSNKGSSSISILLNNGDGTFASQVSYTTASNPFGISVMDVNNDDVPDVAVASYNNLVSVLLGIGDGTFADKSDYSIGFQSYDVSIGDFNNDGWADLVTTNRYDNDITILLNDGDGTFSGRTDYSVGGSYYPNWVSVNDLDNDNDLDIAVSESNDYFTIFLGRNDGTFAGALNYLSGNGLYGIISADFDKDGDLDIATADNDEDKISILFNQGIN
;
A
#
# COMPACT_ATOMS: atom_id res chain seq x y z
N MET A 1 -5.31 18.82 -17.94
CA MET A 1 -4.26 19.85 -17.94
C MET A 1 -2.96 19.18 -18.37
N TYR A 2 -2.24 19.73 -19.33
CA TYR A 2 -0.93 19.21 -19.73
C TYR A 2 0.16 19.83 -18.83
N ASN A 3 1.15 19.03 -18.44
CA ASN A 3 2.35 19.48 -17.73
C ASN A 3 3.16 20.41 -18.66
N ASP A 4 3.41 21.65 -18.24
CA ASP A 4 4.16 22.64 -19.02
C ASP A 4 5.68 22.53 -18.86
N GLY A 5 6.14 21.54 -18.08
CA GLY A 5 7.56 21.27 -17.83
C GLY A 5 8.23 22.30 -16.93
N THR A 6 7.49 23.27 -16.39
CA THR A 6 8.06 24.33 -15.53
C THR A 6 8.08 23.95 -14.05
N GLY A 7 7.40 22.85 -13.68
CA GLY A 7 7.23 22.46 -12.29
C GLY A 7 6.30 23.40 -11.50
N SER A 8 5.52 24.24 -12.19
CA SER A 8 4.54 25.13 -11.56
C SER A 8 3.17 24.45 -11.46
N PHE A 9 2.54 24.55 -10.29
CA PHE A 9 1.18 24.01 -10.08
C PHE A 9 0.13 25.08 -10.37
N GLY A 10 -0.94 24.69 -11.08
CA GLY A 10 -2.14 25.50 -11.23
C GLY A 10 -2.90 25.66 -9.89
N GLY A 11 -4.00 26.41 -9.93
CA GLY A 11 -4.91 26.48 -8.78
C GLY A 11 -5.54 25.11 -8.47
N LYS A 12 -5.84 24.85 -7.19
CA LYS A 12 -6.48 23.60 -6.78
C LYS A 12 -7.87 23.46 -7.42
N THR A 13 -8.20 22.25 -7.85
CA THR A 13 -9.54 21.84 -8.27
C THR A 13 -10.02 20.76 -7.30
N ASP A 14 -11.21 20.92 -6.74
CA ASP A 14 -11.73 20.01 -5.72
C ASP A 14 -12.73 19.03 -6.34
N TYR A 15 -12.55 17.74 -6.05
CA TYR A 15 -13.50 16.67 -6.39
C TYR A 15 -14.11 16.09 -5.12
N SER A 16 -15.40 15.78 -5.15
CA SER A 16 -16.09 15.22 -3.97
C SER A 16 -15.80 13.74 -3.83
N THR A 17 -15.47 13.33 -2.61
CA THR A 17 -15.28 11.94 -2.18
C THR A 17 -16.30 11.58 -1.08
N GLY A 18 -16.12 10.45 -0.41
CA GLY A 18 -16.81 10.17 0.85
C GLY A 18 -16.33 11.05 2.01
N THR A 19 -16.80 10.75 3.21
CA THR A 19 -16.43 11.50 4.41
C THR A 19 -15.12 11.00 5.02
N SER A 20 -14.30 11.93 5.51
CA SER A 20 -13.00 11.64 6.14
C SER A 20 -12.12 10.74 5.26
N SER A 21 -11.87 11.18 4.02
CA SER A 21 -10.92 10.52 3.12
C SER A 21 -9.56 10.39 3.79
N TRP A 22 -8.90 9.24 3.61
CA TRP A 22 -7.63 8.93 4.27
C TRP A 22 -6.49 8.81 3.27
N ASP A 23 -6.67 8.01 2.22
CA ASP A 23 -5.61 7.65 1.29
C ASP A 23 -6.12 7.60 -0.16
N VAL A 24 -5.20 7.65 -1.13
CA VAL A 24 -5.48 7.63 -2.57
C VAL A 24 -4.45 6.79 -3.31
N ASP A 25 -4.94 5.98 -4.25
CA ASP A 25 -4.09 5.26 -5.20
C ASP A 25 -4.70 5.31 -6.61
N LEU A 26 -3.90 4.93 -7.60
CA LEU A 26 -4.12 5.21 -9.01
C LEU A 26 -4.17 3.93 -9.86
N GLY A 27 -5.05 3.90 -10.86
CA GLY A 27 -5.15 2.81 -11.84
C GLY A 27 -5.96 3.23 -13.06
N ASP A 28 -5.85 2.51 -14.17
CA ASP A 28 -6.74 2.67 -15.33
C ASP A 28 -7.89 1.66 -15.19
N PHE A 29 -8.99 2.05 -14.54
CA PHE A 29 -10.05 1.10 -14.16
C PHE A 29 -11.01 0.78 -15.32
N ASN A 30 -10.93 1.52 -16.43
CA ASN A 30 -11.82 1.40 -17.57
C ASN A 30 -11.09 1.16 -18.91
N ASN A 31 -9.77 0.92 -18.88
CA ASN A 31 -8.92 0.62 -20.02
C ASN A 31 -8.90 1.71 -21.10
N ASP A 32 -9.05 2.98 -20.72
CA ASP A 32 -9.04 4.10 -21.65
C ASP A 32 -7.66 4.79 -21.78
N ASN A 33 -6.65 4.30 -21.04
CA ASN A 33 -5.28 4.82 -20.89
C ASN A 33 -5.20 6.17 -20.17
N TYR A 34 -6.26 6.58 -19.47
CA TYR A 34 -6.21 7.69 -18.51
C TYR A 34 -6.18 7.13 -17.10
N ILE A 35 -5.21 7.59 -16.31
CA ILE A 35 -5.09 7.17 -14.92
C ILE A 35 -6.23 7.78 -14.10
N ASP A 36 -7.03 6.91 -13.50
CA ASP A 36 -8.14 7.18 -12.61
C ASP A 36 -7.67 7.23 -11.14
N MET A 37 -8.59 7.52 -10.22
CA MET A 37 -8.31 7.57 -8.77
C MET A 37 -9.24 6.68 -7.97
N ALA A 38 -8.67 5.93 -7.03
CA ALA A 38 -9.38 5.28 -5.93
C ALA A 38 -9.03 5.95 -4.60
N VAL A 39 -10.04 6.33 -3.82
CA VAL A 39 -9.85 7.07 -2.55
C VAL A 39 -10.55 6.35 -1.41
N SER A 40 -9.85 6.02 -0.34
CA SER A 40 -10.44 5.42 0.86
C SER A 40 -11.13 6.46 1.74
N ASN A 41 -12.35 6.16 2.21
CA ASN A 41 -13.18 7.07 3.01
C ASN A 41 -13.49 6.46 4.38
N LYS A 42 -12.61 6.72 5.35
CA LYS A 42 -12.73 6.20 6.72
C LYS A 42 -14.10 6.47 7.34
N GLY A 43 -14.65 7.66 7.13
CA GLY A 43 -15.91 8.10 7.73
C GLY A 43 -17.15 7.48 7.08
N SER A 44 -17.06 7.08 5.82
CA SER A 44 -18.17 6.48 5.06
C SER A 44 -18.11 4.96 4.97
N SER A 45 -17.00 4.33 5.39
CA SER A 45 -16.75 2.89 5.21
C SER A 45 -16.90 2.46 3.75
N SER A 46 -16.24 3.22 2.88
CA SER A 46 -16.29 3.05 1.43
C SER A 46 -15.01 3.52 0.77
N ILE A 47 -14.85 3.17 -0.49
CA ILE A 47 -13.96 3.85 -1.43
C ILE A 47 -14.76 4.74 -2.38
N SER A 48 -14.09 5.74 -2.94
CA SER A 48 -14.56 6.57 -4.07
C SER A 48 -13.72 6.21 -5.29
N ILE A 49 -14.37 5.91 -6.42
CA ILE A 49 -13.71 5.75 -7.72
C ILE A 49 -14.04 6.97 -8.57
N LEU A 50 -13.01 7.65 -9.07
CA LEU A 50 -13.14 8.84 -9.91
C LEU A 50 -12.44 8.57 -11.25
N LEU A 51 -13.22 8.42 -12.31
CA LEU A 51 -12.71 8.19 -13.65
C LEU A 51 -12.19 9.49 -14.28
N ASN A 52 -11.05 9.43 -14.95
CA ASN A 52 -10.39 10.56 -15.59
C ASN A 52 -10.95 10.76 -17.00
N ASN A 53 -11.39 11.97 -17.32
CA ASN A 53 -11.94 12.28 -18.64
C ASN A 53 -10.86 12.52 -19.72
N GLY A 54 -9.58 12.33 -19.39
CA GLY A 54 -8.44 12.53 -20.30
C GLY A 54 -8.07 13.99 -20.58
N ASP A 55 -8.86 14.95 -20.09
CA ASP A 55 -8.59 16.39 -20.17
C ASP A 55 -8.06 16.98 -18.85
N GLY A 56 -7.77 16.11 -17.87
CA GLY A 56 -7.37 16.44 -16.51
C GLY A 56 -8.53 16.87 -15.62
N THR A 57 -9.77 16.55 -16.02
CA THR A 57 -10.93 16.54 -15.14
C THR A 57 -11.36 15.12 -14.80
N PHE A 58 -12.04 14.95 -13.66
CA PHE A 58 -12.59 13.67 -13.25
C PHE A 58 -14.13 13.68 -13.26
N ALA A 59 -14.72 12.53 -13.57
CA ALA A 59 -16.14 12.27 -13.41
C ALA A 59 -16.57 12.35 -11.93
N SER A 60 -17.89 12.38 -11.69
CA SER A 60 -18.40 12.28 -10.32
C SER A 60 -18.05 10.92 -9.73
N GLN A 61 -17.68 10.89 -8.45
CA GLN A 61 -17.33 9.64 -7.79
C GLN A 61 -18.45 8.59 -7.87
N VAL A 62 -18.04 7.33 -8.03
CA VAL A 62 -18.87 6.16 -7.73
C VAL A 62 -18.36 5.57 -6.42
N SER A 63 -19.25 5.20 -5.50
CA SER A 63 -18.85 4.70 -4.18
C SER A 63 -19.11 3.21 -4.05
N TYR A 64 -18.12 2.49 -3.53
CA TYR A 64 -18.20 1.07 -3.21
C TYR A 64 -17.97 0.87 -1.71
N THR A 65 -18.79 0.03 -1.08
CA THR A 65 -18.64 -0.26 0.35
C THR A 65 -17.35 -1.06 0.60
N THR A 66 -16.76 -0.87 1.77
CA THR A 66 -15.65 -1.68 2.28
C THR A 66 -15.98 -2.21 3.67
N ALA A 67 -15.03 -2.87 4.31
CA ALA A 67 -15.05 -3.04 5.75
C ALA A 67 -15.00 -1.69 6.50
N SER A 68 -15.36 -1.69 7.79
CA SER A 68 -15.56 -0.46 8.56
C SER A 68 -14.26 0.27 8.85
N ASN A 69 -14.29 1.59 8.66
CA ASN A 69 -13.14 2.47 8.86
C ASN A 69 -11.91 2.05 8.01
N PRO A 70 -12.02 2.14 6.68
CA PRO A 70 -10.88 1.89 5.79
C PRO A 70 -9.77 2.94 5.98
N PHE A 71 -8.53 2.50 5.79
CA PHE A 71 -7.32 3.32 5.85
C PHE A 71 -6.54 3.21 4.53
N GLY A 72 -5.36 2.58 4.51
CA GLY A 72 -4.54 2.42 3.32
C GLY A 72 -5.27 1.66 2.21
N ILE A 73 -4.96 2.04 0.98
CA ILE A 73 -5.51 1.49 -0.26
C ILE A 73 -4.36 1.14 -1.21
N SER A 74 -4.50 0.05 -1.94
CA SER A 74 -3.59 -0.29 -3.03
C SER A 74 -4.34 -0.78 -4.25
N VAL A 75 -3.80 -0.47 -5.42
CA VAL A 75 -4.34 -0.79 -6.73
C VAL A 75 -3.33 -1.63 -7.50
N MET A 76 -3.74 -2.85 -7.86
CA MET A 76 -2.99 -3.73 -8.76
C MET A 76 -3.95 -4.79 -9.31
N ASP A 77 -3.66 -5.35 -10.48
CA ASP A 77 -4.35 -6.54 -10.96
C ASP A 77 -3.94 -7.74 -10.09
N VAL A 78 -4.87 -8.30 -9.32
CA VAL A 78 -4.62 -9.45 -8.43
C VAL A 78 -5.14 -10.76 -8.99
N ASN A 79 -5.81 -10.75 -10.14
CA ASN A 79 -6.39 -11.94 -10.75
C ASN A 79 -5.89 -12.20 -12.19
N ASN A 80 -4.89 -11.43 -12.63
CA ASN A 80 -4.26 -11.47 -13.94
C ASN A 80 -5.25 -11.37 -15.12
N ASP A 81 -6.28 -10.53 -15.00
CA ASP A 81 -7.25 -10.25 -16.08
C ASP A 81 -6.97 -8.94 -16.86
N ASP A 82 -5.81 -8.31 -16.60
CA ASP A 82 -5.36 -7.02 -17.13
C ASP A 82 -6.24 -5.83 -16.69
N VAL A 83 -7.05 -5.98 -15.63
CA VAL A 83 -7.82 -4.89 -15.02
C VAL A 83 -7.31 -4.60 -13.60
N PRO A 84 -7.07 -3.34 -13.23
CA PRO A 84 -6.68 -3.01 -11.87
C PRO A 84 -7.79 -3.31 -10.86
N ASP A 85 -7.43 -4.06 -9.81
CA ASP A 85 -8.25 -4.33 -8.65
C ASP A 85 -7.90 -3.38 -7.49
N VAL A 86 -8.69 -3.42 -6.42
CA VAL A 86 -8.49 -2.57 -5.23
C VAL A 86 -8.46 -3.41 -3.96
N ALA A 87 -7.39 -3.27 -3.17
CA ALA A 87 -7.29 -3.79 -1.81
C ALA A 87 -7.32 -2.64 -0.78
N VAL A 88 -8.08 -2.79 0.31
CA VAL A 88 -8.25 -1.74 1.32
C VAL A 88 -8.17 -2.30 2.73
N ALA A 89 -7.13 -1.91 3.47
CA ALA A 89 -6.97 -2.24 4.89
C ALA A 89 -8.00 -1.47 5.74
N SER A 90 -8.54 -2.13 6.77
CA SER A 90 -9.57 -1.54 7.62
C SER A 90 -9.32 -1.76 9.12
N TYR A 91 -9.82 -0.81 9.92
CA TYR A 91 -9.69 -0.83 11.39
C TYR A 91 -10.22 -2.12 12.03
N ASN A 92 -11.24 -2.73 11.42
CA ASN A 92 -11.97 -3.88 11.97
C ASN A 92 -11.37 -5.25 11.61
N ASN A 93 -10.06 -5.30 11.35
CA ASN A 93 -9.28 -6.52 11.15
C ASN A 93 -9.60 -7.23 9.84
N LEU A 94 -10.04 -6.46 8.85
CA LEU A 94 -10.33 -6.94 7.53
C LEU A 94 -9.53 -6.14 6.50
N VAL A 95 -9.09 -6.83 5.46
CA VAL A 95 -8.81 -6.22 4.17
C VAL A 95 -9.97 -6.55 3.24
N SER A 96 -10.53 -5.53 2.59
CA SER A 96 -11.53 -5.72 1.53
C SER A 96 -10.84 -5.68 0.18
N VAL A 97 -11.11 -6.67 -0.67
CA VAL A 97 -10.65 -6.72 -2.06
C VAL A 97 -11.86 -6.55 -2.98
N LEU A 98 -11.77 -5.65 -3.95
CA LEU A 98 -12.77 -5.39 -4.96
C LEU A 98 -12.13 -5.63 -6.32
N LEU A 99 -12.64 -6.62 -7.07
CA LEU A 99 -12.13 -6.93 -8.39
C LEU A 99 -12.71 -5.97 -9.43
N GLY A 100 -11.85 -5.41 -10.28
CA GLY A 100 -12.23 -4.56 -11.40
C GLY A 100 -12.99 -5.35 -12.48
N ILE A 101 -13.88 -4.68 -13.20
CA ILE A 101 -14.63 -5.27 -14.32
C ILE A 101 -14.10 -4.75 -15.67
N GLY A 102 -13.29 -3.69 -15.66
CA GLY A 102 -12.64 -3.12 -16.85
C GLY A 102 -13.48 -2.06 -17.57
N ASP A 103 -14.61 -1.65 -17.00
CA ASP A 103 -15.47 -0.57 -17.48
C ASP A 103 -15.58 0.60 -16.46
N GLY A 104 -14.65 0.65 -15.50
CA GLY A 104 -14.66 1.58 -14.37
C GLY A 104 -15.56 1.13 -13.22
N THR A 105 -16.12 -0.08 -13.28
CA THR A 105 -16.88 -0.69 -12.18
C THR A 105 -16.17 -1.85 -11.51
N PHE A 106 -16.65 -2.22 -10.31
CA PHE A 106 -16.07 -3.27 -9.47
C PHE A 106 -17.12 -4.29 -9.06
N ALA A 107 -16.69 -5.53 -8.87
CA ALA A 107 -17.48 -6.59 -8.26
C ALA A 107 -17.78 -6.31 -6.77
N ASP A 108 -18.66 -7.14 -6.19
CA ASP A 108 -18.88 -7.12 -4.75
C ASP A 108 -17.58 -7.44 -4.00
N LYS A 109 -17.33 -6.71 -2.90
CA LYS A 109 -16.12 -6.90 -2.10
C LYS A 109 -16.03 -8.31 -1.50
N SER A 110 -14.81 -8.84 -1.46
CA SER A 110 -14.43 -9.99 -0.64
C SER A 110 -13.64 -9.51 0.57
N ASP A 111 -13.96 -10.00 1.77
CA ASP A 111 -13.25 -9.62 2.99
C ASP A 111 -12.38 -10.77 3.50
N TYR A 112 -11.13 -10.46 3.85
CA TYR A 112 -10.17 -11.40 4.42
C TYR A 112 -9.73 -10.94 5.80
N SER A 113 -9.59 -11.89 6.73
CA SER A 113 -9.21 -11.58 8.12
C SER A 113 -7.71 -11.31 8.22
N ILE A 114 -7.35 -10.16 8.77
CA ILE A 114 -5.98 -9.72 9.08
C ILE A 114 -5.83 -9.46 10.58
N GLY A 115 -4.76 -8.81 11.02
CA GLY A 115 -4.55 -8.41 12.42
C GLY A 115 -5.33 -7.17 12.84
N PHE A 116 -5.22 -6.81 14.12
CA PHE A 116 -6.00 -5.76 14.76
C PHE A 116 -5.57 -4.35 14.34
N GLN A 117 -6.55 -3.59 13.85
CA GLN A 117 -6.43 -2.19 13.46
C GLN A 117 -5.32 -1.96 12.43
N SER A 118 -5.58 -2.43 11.22
CA SER A 118 -4.65 -2.24 10.12
C SER A 118 -4.68 -0.83 9.56
N TYR A 119 -3.51 -0.27 9.27
CA TYR A 119 -3.37 1.11 8.77
C TYR A 119 -3.05 1.17 7.29
N ASP A 120 -2.36 0.16 6.78
CA ASP A 120 -1.86 0.15 5.43
C ASP A 120 -1.88 -1.24 4.81
N VAL A 121 -1.93 -1.28 3.48
CA VAL A 121 -1.84 -2.47 2.65
C VAL A 121 -0.85 -2.18 1.52
N SER A 122 -0.13 -3.21 1.08
CA SER A 122 0.66 -3.18 -0.15
C SER A 122 0.54 -4.51 -0.85
N ILE A 123 0.85 -4.51 -2.15
CA ILE A 123 0.66 -5.65 -3.04
C ILE A 123 2.01 -5.98 -3.70
N GLY A 124 2.34 -7.26 -3.80
CA GLY A 124 3.55 -7.77 -4.46
C GLY A 124 3.49 -9.29 -4.58
N ASP A 125 4.23 -9.87 -5.51
CA ASP A 125 4.37 -11.33 -5.63
C ASP A 125 5.46 -11.81 -4.66
N PHE A 126 5.08 -12.31 -3.48
CA PHE A 126 6.02 -12.65 -2.40
C PHE A 126 6.55 -14.08 -2.50
N ASN A 127 5.97 -14.91 -3.37
CA ASN A 127 6.31 -16.32 -3.54
C ASN A 127 6.73 -16.69 -4.98
N ASN A 128 6.75 -15.71 -5.88
CA ASN A 128 7.13 -15.81 -7.30
C ASN A 128 6.36 -16.89 -8.04
N ASP A 129 5.06 -17.00 -7.74
CA ASP A 129 4.12 -17.85 -8.47
C ASP A 129 3.40 -17.10 -9.61
N GLY A 130 3.66 -15.80 -9.76
CA GLY A 130 3.08 -14.92 -10.77
C GLY A 130 1.74 -14.30 -10.35
N TRP A 131 1.33 -14.44 -9.09
CA TRP A 131 0.11 -13.84 -8.55
C TRP A 131 0.45 -12.80 -7.49
N ALA A 132 -0.28 -11.70 -7.53
CA ALA A 132 -0.11 -10.63 -6.58
C ALA A 132 -0.66 -11.01 -5.20
N ASP A 133 0.20 -11.02 -4.18
CA ASP A 133 -0.12 -11.24 -2.78
C ASP A 133 -0.33 -9.91 -2.03
N LEU A 134 -0.82 -9.97 -0.80
CA LEU A 134 -1.04 -8.79 0.05
C LEU A 134 -0.18 -8.83 1.31
N VAL A 135 0.31 -7.66 1.72
CA VAL A 135 0.85 -7.40 3.05
C VAL A 135 0.04 -6.29 3.73
N THR A 136 -0.31 -6.46 5.01
CA THR A 136 -0.94 -5.41 5.81
C THR A 136 -0.18 -5.14 7.10
N THR A 137 -0.13 -3.88 7.54
CA THR A 137 0.39 -3.52 8.87
C THR A 137 -0.70 -3.67 9.92
N ASN A 138 -0.43 -4.26 11.09
CA ASN A 138 -1.43 -4.43 12.16
C ASN A 138 -0.97 -3.74 13.45
N ARG A 139 -1.43 -2.51 13.63
CA ARG A 139 -0.83 -1.58 14.59
C ARG A 139 -0.85 -2.08 16.04
N TYR A 140 -1.93 -2.71 16.48
CA TYR A 140 -2.06 -3.10 17.90
C TYR A 140 -1.71 -4.55 18.19
N ASP A 141 -1.59 -5.39 17.15
CA ASP A 141 -1.02 -6.73 17.28
C ASP A 141 0.52 -6.70 17.19
N ASN A 142 1.09 -5.62 16.64
CA ASN A 142 2.55 -5.44 16.44
C ASN A 142 3.14 -6.53 15.54
N ASP A 143 2.44 -6.76 14.43
CA ASP A 143 2.85 -7.63 13.35
C ASP A 143 2.42 -7.04 12.00
N ILE A 144 2.88 -7.70 10.95
CA ILE A 144 2.30 -7.61 9.62
C ILE A 144 1.58 -8.92 9.31
N THR A 145 0.56 -8.87 8.45
CA THR A 145 -0.07 -10.07 7.89
C THR A 145 0.28 -10.16 6.41
N ILE A 146 0.78 -11.33 5.99
CA ILE A 146 0.90 -11.73 4.59
C ILE A 146 -0.31 -12.59 4.24
N LEU A 147 -0.95 -12.30 3.11
CA LEU A 147 -2.00 -13.11 2.52
C LEU A 147 -1.55 -13.54 1.11
N LEU A 148 -1.26 -14.82 0.94
CA LEU A 148 -0.94 -15.37 -0.38
C LEU A 148 -2.21 -15.60 -1.20
N ASN A 149 -2.11 -15.27 -2.49
CA ASN A 149 -3.15 -15.41 -3.49
C ASN A 149 -3.26 -16.87 -3.97
N ASP A 150 -4.49 -17.34 -4.20
CA ASP A 150 -4.78 -18.68 -4.71
C ASP A 150 -4.78 -18.74 -6.26
N GLY A 151 -4.47 -17.61 -6.91
CA GLY A 151 -4.35 -17.44 -8.35
C GLY A 151 -5.62 -17.02 -9.07
N ASP A 152 -6.58 -16.46 -8.34
CA ASP A 152 -7.86 -15.97 -8.87
C ASP A 152 -8.37 -14.71 -8.15
N GLY A 153 -7.48 -14.02 -7.41
CA GLY A 153 -7.85 -12.88 -6.57
C GLY A 153 -8.49 -13.28 -5.24
N THR A 154 -8.49 -14.58 -4.89
CA THR A 154 -8.82 -15.05 -3.55
C THR A 154 -7.57 -15.34 -2.73
N PHE A 155 -7.68 -15.19 -1.40
CA PHE A 155 -6.53 -15.24 -0.50
C PHE A 155 -6.78 -16.21 0.66
N SER A 156 -5.99 -17.28 0.73
CA SER A 156 -6.11 -18.29 1.79
C SER A 156 -4.83 -18.49 2.62
N GLY A 157 -3.67 -18.07 2.11
CA GLY A 157 -2.37 -18.27 2.74
C GLY A 157 -2.01 -17.18 3.75
N ARG A 158 -2.70 -17.12 4.89
CA ARG A 158 -2.39 -16.16 5.96
C ARG A 158 -1.17 -16.56 6.80
N THR A 159 -0.19 -15.66 6.90
CA THR A 159 0.93 -15.76 7.85
C THR A 159 1.19 -14.41 8.52
N ASP A 160 1.39 -14.39 9.83
CA ASP A 160 1.65 -13.17 10.60
C ASP A 160 3.12 -13.11 11.05
N TYR A 161 3.77 -11.96 10.88
CA TYR A 161 5.17 -11.73 11.25
C TYR A 161 5.28 -10.58 12.26
N SER A 162 5.72 -10.90 13.48
CA SER A 162 5.92 -9.87 14.51
C SER A 162 7.09 -8.96 14.17
N VAL A 163 6.90 -7.65 14.37
CA VAL A 163 7.96 -6.65 14.29
C VAL A 163 8.88 -6.63 15.53
N GLY A 164 8.71 -7.56 16.46
CA GLY A 164 9.67 -7.82 17.55
C GLY A 164 9.48 -7.02 18.83
N GLY A 165 8.35 -6.31 19.00
CA GLY A 165 8.07 -5.50 20.19
C GLY A 165 6.77 -4.72 20.09
N SER A 166 6.52 -3.79 21.02
CA SER A 166 5.32 -2.92 21.00
C SER A 166 5.58 -1.69 20.13
N TYR A 167 5.76 -1.91 18.83
CA TYR A 167 6.25 -0.90 17.91
C TYR A 167 5.15 -0.13 17.15
N TYR A 168 3.93 -0.64 17.09
CA TYR A 168 2.81 0.03 16.41
C TYR A 168 3.12 0.33 14.93
N PRO A 169 3.20 -0.71 14.07
CA PRO A 169 3.47 -0.54 12.65
C PRO A 169 2.39 0.31 11.98
N ASN A 170 2.80 1.20 11.08
CA ASN A 170 1.94 2.17 10.42
C ASN A 170 1.86 1.93 8.91
N TRP A 171 2.96 2.11 8.19
CA TRP A 171 3.03 2.07 6.73
C TRP A 171 3.99 1.00 6.25
N VAL A 172 3.77 0.47 5.05
CA VAL A 172 4.60 -0.56 4.44
C VAL A 172 5.14 -0.10 3.09
N SER A 173 6.38 -0.49 2.78
CA SER A 173 6.99 -0.36 1.46
C SER A 173 7.54 -1.72 1.05
N VAL A 174 7.27 -2.14 -0.19
CA VAL A 174 7.64 -3.45 -0.74
C VAL A 174 8.57 -3.26 -1.92
N ASN A 175 9.83 -3.68 -1.78
CA ASN A 175 10.86 -3.61 -2.82
C ASN A 175 11.97 -4.63 -2.54
N ASP A 176 12.80 -4.96 -3.53
CA ASP A 176 14.04 -5.72 -3.34
C ASP A 176 15.11 -4.79 -2.72
N LEU A 177 15.35 -4.91 -1.41
CA LEU A 177 16.23 -4.02 -0.65
C LEU A 177 17.65 -4.56 -0.54
N ASP A 178 17.87 -5.85 -0.76
CA ASP A 178 19.19 -6.48 -0.70
C ASP A 178 19.73 -7.00 -2.04
N ASN A 179 19.02 -6.69 -3.13
CA ASN A 179 19.37 -6.97 -4.52
C ASN A 179 19.44 -8.47 -4.85
N ASP A 180 18.64 -9.30 -4.18
CA ASP A 180 18.56 -10.75 -4.43
C ASP A 180 17.44 -11.17 -5.40
N ASN A 181 16.62 -10.22 -5.85
CA ASN A 181 15.42 -10.36 -6.69
C ASN A 181 14.20 -10.96 -5.98
N ASP A 182 14.20 -11.00 -4.65
CA ASP A 182 13.04 -11.31 -3.85
C ASP A 182 12.44 -9.99 -3.30
N LEU A 183 11.12 -9.93 -3.16
CA LEU A 183 10.50 -8.75 -2.56
C LEU A 183 10.70 -8.76 -1.04
N ASP A 184 11.29 -7.68 -0.53
CA ASP A 184 11.40 -7.39 0.89
C ASP A 184 10.31 -6.42 1.36
N ILE A 185 10.13 -6.35 2.67
CA ILE A 185 9.15 -5.47 3.31
C ILE A 185 9.85 -4.56 4.31
N ALA A 186 9.74 -3.26 4.10
CA ALA A 186 10.08 -2.23 5.08
C ALA A 186 8.82 -1.66 5.74
N VAL A 187 8.80 -1.57 7.06
CA VAL A 187 7.64 -1.16 7.85
C VAL A 187 8.01 0.00 8.77
N SER A 188 7.31 1.13 8.67
CA SER A 188 7.45 2.25 9.61
C SER A 188 6.72 1.95 10.92
N GLU A 189 7.26 2.42 12.04
CA GLU A 189 6.69 2.17 13.35
C GLU A 189 6.57 3.45 14.17
N SER A 190 5.56 3.52 15.03
CA SER A 190 5.29 4.76 15.78
C SER A 190 6.37 5.08 16.82
N ASN A 191 7.33 4.20 17.07
CA ASN A 191 8.31 4.33 18.14
C ASN A 191 9.75 4.17 17.64
N ASP A 192 10.32 5.22 17.06
CA ASP A 192 11.75 5.35 16.74
C ASP A 192 12.35 4.36 15.72
N TYR A 193 11.66 3.26 15.40
CA TYR A 193 12.16 2.16 14.58
C TYR A 193 11.41 2.03 13.27
N PHE A 194 12.10 1.50 12.27
CA PHE A 194 11.48 0.77 11.18
C PHE A 194 12.02 -0.66 11.18
N THR A 195 11.23 -1.58 10.64
CA THR A 195 11.58 -3.00 10.56
C THR A 195 11.70 -3.40 9.10
N ILE A 196 12.75 -4.16 8.76
CA ILE A 196 12.89 -4.85 7.48
C ILE A 196 12.64 -6.35 7.69
N PHE A 197 11.85 -6.93 6.80
CA PHE A 197 11.70 -8.37 6.62
C PHE A 197 12.25 -8.74 5.24
N LEU A 198 13.35 -9.49 5.21
CA LEU A 198 13.93 -9.97 3.96
C LEU A 198 13.10 -11.15 3.41
N GLY A 199 12.78 -11.11 2.13
CA GLY A 199 12.07 -12.14 1.40
C GLY A 199 12.86 -13.44 1.32
N ARG A 200 12.18 -14.52 0.94
CA ARG A 200 12.82 -15.81 0.59
C ARG A 200 12.28 -16.42 -0.70
N ASN A 201 11.52 -15.63 -1.46
CA ASN A 201 10.84 -16.06 -2.68
C ASN A 201 9.88 -17.25 -2.56
N ASP A 202 9.40 -17.55 -1.36
CA ASP A 202 8.49 -18.68 -1.11
C ASP A 202 7.26 -18.27 -0.30
N GLY A 203 6.97 -16.97 -0.24
CA GLY A 203 5.93 -16.37 0.59
C GLY A 203 6.32 -16.27 2.06
N THR A 204 7.56 -16.63 2.44
CA THR A 204 8.08 -16.49 3.79
C THR A 204 9.17 -15.44 3.90
N PHE A 205 9.29 -14.88 5.11
CA PHE A 205 10.25 -13.82 5.41
C PHE A 205 11.23 -14.19 6.51
N ALA A 206 12.42 -13.59 6.46
CA ALA A 206 13.41 -13.60 7.52
C ALA A 206 12.87 -13.01 8.83
N GLY A 207 13.62 -13.20 9.92
CA GLY A 207 13.28 -12.56 11.18
C GLY A 207 13.40 -11.04 11.06
N ALA A 208 12.56 -10.31 11.80
CA ALA A 208 12.55 -8.85 11.84
C ALA A 208 13.95 -8.25 12.11
N LEU A 209 14.37 -7.34 11.23
CA LEU A 209 15.57 -6.52 11.37
C LEU A 209 15.17 -5.10 11.72
N ASN A 210 15.40 -4.68 12.96
CA ASN A 210 14.90 -3.40 13.45
C ASN A 210 16.02 -2.34 13.43
N TYR A 211 15.74 -1.21 12.80
CA TYR A 211 16.66 -0.10 12.61
C TYR A 211 16.12 1.15 13.27
N LEU A 212 16.98 1.84 14.01
CA LEU A 212 16.63 3.13 14.60
C LEU A 212 16.66 4.20 13.51
N SER A 213 15.58 4.96 13.36
CA SER A 213 15.50 6.14 12.50
C SER A 213 15.23 7.40 13.31
N GLY A 214 13.96 7.66 13.65
CA GLY A 214 13.48 8.86 14.34
C GLY A 214 12.07 8.67 14.92
N ASN A 215 11.61 9.60 15.76
CA ASN A 215 10.38 9.42 16.55
C ASN A 215 9.08 9.57 15.73
N GLY A 216 8.09 8.72 16.03
CA GLY A 216 6.77 8.80 15.43
C GLY A 216 6.74 8.55 13.93
N LEU A 217 7.40 7.49 13.44
CA LEU A 217 7.44 7.24 12.00
C LEU A 217 6.03 6.98 11.46
N TYR A 218 5.69 7.67 10.38
CA TYR A 218 4.41 7.50 9.72
C TYR A 218 4.58 6.88 8.34
N GLY A 219 5.18 7.60 7.39
CA GLY A 219 5.49 7.08 6.06
C GLY A 219 6.87 6.46 5.98
N ILE A 220 7.02 5.46 5.09
CA ILE A 220 8.29 4.88 4.69
C ILE A 220 8.27 4.65 3.17
N ILE A 221 9.36 4.97 2.50
CA ILE A 221 9.58 4.66 1.08
C ILE A 221 11.01 4.15 0.89
N SER A 222 11.22 3.42 -0.19
CA SER A 222 12.57 3.07 -0.65
C SER A 222 12.84 3.62 -2.05
N ALA A 223 14.07 4.06 -2.27
CA ALA A 223 14.58 4.52 -3.56
C ALA A 223 16.10 4.64 -3.50
N ASP A 224 16.78 4.51 -4.63
CA ASP A 224 18.22 4.81 -4.74
C ASP A 224 18.43 6.34 -4.75
N PHE A 225 18.72 6.94 -3.57
CA PHE A 225 18.83 8.40 -3.43
C PHE A 225 20.24 8.92 -3.76
N ASP A 226 21.28 8.09 -3.60
CA ASP A 226 22.66 8.49 -3.87
C ASP A 226 23.27 7.93 -5.17
N LYS A 227 22.53 7.05 -5.86
CA LYS A 227 22.85 6.44 -7.16
C LYS A 227 23.93 5.38 -7.10
N ASP A 228 24.05 4.65 -5.99
CA ASP A 228 24.98 3.55 -5.86
C ASP A 228 24.41 2.19 -6.34
N GLY A 229 23.09 2.12 -6.54
CA GLY A 229 22.37 0.95 -7.04
C GLY A 229 21.73 0.08 -5.97
N ASP A 230 21.89 0.43 -4.68
CA ASP A 230 21.16 -0.18 -3.58
C ASP A 230 19.97 0.73 -3.21
N LEU A 231 18.80 0.16 -2.89
CA LEU A 231 17.66 0.97 -2.46
C LEU A 231 17.89 1.45 -1.02
N ASP A 232 17.82 2.77 -0.83
CA ASP A 232 17.86 3.42 0.48
C ASP A 232 16.47 3.54 1.08
N ILE A 233 16.39 3.83 2.38
CA ILE A 233 15.13 4.05 3.10
C ILE A 233 14.96 5.53 3.45
N ALA A 234 13.79 6.10 3.16
CA ALA A 234 13.38 7.40 3.70
C ALA A 234 12.13 7.26 4.58
N THR A 235 12.16 7.90 5.75
CA THR A 235 11.05 7.89 6.73
C THR A 235 10.55 9.29 7.01
N ALA A 236 9.23 9.42 7.23
CA ALA A 236 8.63 10.65 7.72
C ALA A 236 8.44 10.57 9.23
N ASP A 237 9.18 11.43 9.96
CA ASP A 237 9.30 11.39 11.41
C ASP A 237 8.34 12.41 12.03
N ASN A 238 7.10 11.98 12.31
CA ASN A 238 5.98 12.87 12.64
C ASN A 238 6.22 13.68 13.92
N ASP A 239 6.83 13.05 14.93
CA ASP A 239 7.06 13.69 16.24
C ASP A 239 8.34 14.56 16.25
N GLU A 240 9.14 14.51 15.19
CA GLU A 240 10.37 15.30 15.04
C GLU A 240 10.32 16.40 13.98
N ASP A 241 9.22 16.52 13.22
CA ASP A 241 9.05 17.44 12.09
C ASP A 241 10.17 17.28 11.02
N LYS A 242 10.61 16.05 10.74
CA LYS A 242 11.73 15.75 9.82
C LYS A 242 11.47 14.57 8.90
N ILE A 243 12.37 14.44 7.92
CA ILE A 243 12.57 13.23 7.12
C ILE A 243 13.96 12.71 7.45
N SER A 244 14.07 11.41 7.67
CA SER A 244 15.35 10.71 7.80
C SER A 244 15.62 9.87 6.56
N ILE A 245 16.87 9.85 6.10
CA ILE A 245 17.32 8.97 5.01
C ILE A 245 18.40 8.07 5.58
N LEU A 246 18.23 6.77 5.41
CA LEU A 246 19.19 5.74 5.77
C LEU A 246 19.73 5.15 4.49
N PHE A 247 21.01 5.43 4.22
CA PHE A 247 21.71 4.89 3.06
C PHE A 247 21.98 3.41 3.26
N ASN A 248 21.50 2.60 2.34
CA ASN A 248 21.87 1.21 2.27
C ASN A 248 23.38 1.13 2.00
N GLN A 249 24.06 0.14 2.59
CA GLN A 249 25.50 -0.01 2.43
C GLN A 249 25.85 -1.21 1.56
N GLY A 250 24.83 -1.84 0.98
CA GLY A 250 24.93 -3.07 0.20
C GLY A 250 25.45 -4.26 1.00
N ILE A 251 25.45 -5.40 0.34
CA ILE A 251 26.23 -6.56 0.78
C ILE A 251 27.59 -6.48 0.06
N ASN A 252 28.69 -6.44 0.81
CA ASN A 252 30.04 -6.52 0.23
C ASN A 252 30.28 -7.86 -0.50
#